data_AF-A0A5C6DKJ9-F1
#
_entry.id   AF-A0A5C6DKJ9-F1
#
_cell.length_a   1.000
_cell.length_b   1.000
_cell.length_c   1.000
_cell.angle_alpha   90.00
_cell.angle_beta   90.00
_cell.angle_gamma   90.00
#
_symmetry.space_group_name_H-M   'P 1'
#
loop_
_entity.id
_entity.type
_entity.pdbx_description
1 polymer ?
#
loop_
_entity_poly.entity_id
_entity_poly.type
_entity_poly.pdbx_seq_one_letter_code
_entity_poly.pdbx_strand_id
1 'polypeptide(L)'
;MAHRTFKIATVISAAMLSVSVLLFLVGYITSPWDYHFSFSDDSHVGVWGRGLDSRLVFFNNAEYGPYRGSIIGLVDADGSIYPPLEREESFGDSWGIYYRHFQCSDSTLWTLMVTLWYPIAFFAIMPLASLVCSAAGRNASTVAEQSGEREPPIARILKS
;
A
#
# COMPACT_ATOMS: atom_id res chain seq x y z
N MET A 1 20.19 -22.49 1.49
CA MET A 1 20.16 -21.00 1.42
C MET A 1 18.75 -20.44 1.18
N ALA A 2 17.98 -20.97 0.22
CA ALA A 2 16.63 -20.48 -0.13
C ALA A 2 15.63 -20.37 1.04
N HIS A 3 15.66 -21.30 2.01
CA HIS A 3 14.76 -21.26 3.16
C HIS A 3 15.03 -20.09 4.12
N ARG A 4 16.30 -19.68 4.30
CA ARG A 4 16.66 -18.56 5.18
C ARG A 4 16.29 -17.23 4.53
N THR A 5 16.56 -17.07 3.23
CA THR A 5 16.19 -15.87 2.48
C THR A 5 14.67 -15.69 2.42
N PHE A 6 13.91 -16.78 2.22
CA PHE A 6 12.45 -16.75 2.27
C PHE A 6 11.92 -16.26 3.63
N LYS A 7 12.42 -16.79 4.75
CA LYS A 7 12.01 -16.35 6.10
C LYS A 7 12.27 -14.88 6.35
N ILE A 8 13.45 -14.38 5.95
CA ILE A 8 13.81 -12.97 6.10
C ILE A 8 12.87 -12.10 5.26
N ALA A 9 12.62 -12.47 4.00
CA ALA A 9 11.68 -11.77 3.13
C ALA A 9 10.27 -11.74 3.71
N THR A 10 9.78 -12.85 4.28
CA THR A 10 8.47 -12.92 4.94
C THR A 10 8.38 -11.99 6.15
N VAL A 11 9.42 -11.94 7.00
CA VAL A 11 9.44 -11.06 8.18
C VAL A 11 9.45 -9.59 7.75
N ILE A 12 10.29 -9.22 6.79
CA ILE A 12 10.35 -7.85 6.25
C ILE A 12 9.00 -7.47 5.63
N SER A 13 8.42 -8.35 4.82
CA SER A 13 7.12 -8.12 4.19
C SER A 13 6.00 -7.98 5.22
N ALA A 14 5.99 -8.80 6.27
CA ALA A 14 5.01 -8.69 7.36
C ALA A 14 5.16 -7.36 8.14
N ALA A 15 6.39 -6.91 8.38
CA ALA A 15 6.64 -5.63 9.00
C ALA A 15 6.14 -4.47 8.12
N MET A 16 6.47 -4.47 6.83
CA MET A 16 6.01 -3.45 5.88
C MET A 16 4.49 -3.46 5.68
N LEU A 17 3.86 -4.64 5.68
CA LEU A 17 2.41 -4.78 5.67
C LEU A 17 1.80 -4.12 6.92
N SER A 18 2.37 -4.40 8.09
CA SER A 18 1.88 -3.84 9.36
C SER A 18 1.97 -2.31 9.38
N VAL A 19 3.09 -1.74 8.89
CA VAL A 19 3.26 -0.30 8.72
C VAL A 19 2.24 0.26 7.71
N SER A 20 2.02 -0.41 6.59
CA SER A 20 1.07 0.04 5.57
C SER A 20 -0.38 0.06 6.08
N VAL A 21 -0.77 -0.97 6.84
CA VAL A 21 -2.07 -1.03 7.52
C VAL A 21 -2.18 0.05 8.59
N LEU A 22 -1.12 0.30 9.37
CA LEU A 22 -1.11 1.37 10.36
C LEU A 22 -1.29 2.74 9.70
N LEU A 23 -0.55 3.03 8.62
CA LEU A 23 -0.73 4.27 7.85
C LEU A 23 -2.16 4.36 7.30
N PHE A 24 -2.72 3.26 6.80
CA PHE A 24 -4.10 3.23 6.30
C PHE A 24 -5.09 3.63 7.39
N LEU A 25 -4.91 3.14 8.61
CA LEU A 25 -5.74 3.49 9.78
C LEU A 25 -5.51 4.95 10.24
N VAL A 26 -4.25 5.41 10.25
CA VAL A 26 -3.89 6.79 10.60
C VAL A 26 -4.58 7.78 9.66
N GLY A 27 -4.70 7.46 8.36
CA GLY A 27 -5.40 8.31 7.40
C GLY A 27 -6.87 8.59 7.72
N TYR A 28 -7.52 7.84 8.62
CA TYR A 28 -8.89 8.15 9.07
C TYR A 28 -8.95 9.26 10.12
N ILE A 29 -7.85 9.49 10.83
CA ILE A 29 -7.78 10.45 11.95
C ILE A 29 -6.84 11.63 11.66
N THR A 30 -5.99 11.53 10.64
CA THR A 30 -5.09 12.60 10.24
C THR A 30 -5.45 13.18 8.88
N SER A 31 -5.09 14.45 8.72
CA SER A 31 -5.21 15.21 7.48
C SER A 31 -3.81 15.73 7.12
N PRO A 32 -3.36 15.65 5.85
CA PRO A 32 -2.03 16.09 5.45
C PRO A 32 -1.83 17.61 5.58
N TRP A 33 -2.92 18.38 5.66
CA TRP A 33 -2.87 19.81 5.93
C TRP A 33 -2.48 20.11 7.39
N ASP A 34 -2.86 19.23 8.33
CA ASP A 34 -2.58 19.40 9.75
C ASP A 34 -1.32 18.64 10.17
N TYR A 35 -1.10 17.46 9.59
CA TYR A 35 -0.03 16.54 9.93
C TYR A 35 0.68 16.05 8.68
N HIS A 36 1.87 16.56 8.45
CA HIS A 36 2.79 16.10 7.42
C HIS A 36 4.21 16.05 7.95
N PHE A 37 5.05 15.29 7.25
CA PHE A 37 6.48 15.22 7.45
C PHE A 37 7.17 15.94 6.29
N SER A 38 8.05 16.88 6.60
CA SER A 38 8.81 17.64 5.60
C SER A 38 10.20 17.06 5.44
N PHE A 39 10.55 16.63 4.23
CA PHE A 39 11.91 16.26 3.86
C PHE A 39 12.75 17.49 3.51
N SER A 40 12.12 18.50 2.90
CA SER A 40 12.67 19.81 2.55
C SER A 40 11.56 20.86 2.52
N ASP A 41 11.91 22.10 2.17
CA ASP A 41 10.96 23.21 2.05
C ASP A 41 9.91 22.97 0.95
N ASP A 42 10.25 22.18 -0.08
CA ASP A 42 9.40 21.86 -1.23
C ASP A 42 9.03 20.37 -1.32
N SER A 43 9.15 19.62 -0.23
CA SER A 43 8.86 18.18 -0.23
C SER A 43 8.29 17.72 1.09
N HIS A 44 6.99 17.44 1.06
CA HIS A 44 6.21 17.01 2.21
C HIS A 44 5.52 15.69 1.89
N VAL A 45 5.36 14.87 2.92
CA VAL A 45 4.57 13.65 2.87
C VAL A 45 3.55 13.63 4.00
N GLY A 46 2.32 13.32 3.68
CA GLY A 46 1.24 13.12 4.63
C GLY A 46 0.44 11.87 4.31
N VAL A 47 -0.53 11.58 5.16
CA VAL A 47 -1.50 10.52 4.92
C VAL A 47 -2.88 11.14 4.88
N TRP A 48 -3.66 10.75 3.89
CA TRP A 48 -5.00 11.27 3.68
C TRP A 48 -5.99 10.14 3.43
N GLY A 49 -7.06 10.08 4.23
CA GLY A 49 -8.13 9.09 4.10
C GLY A 49 -9.46 9.69 3.68
N ARG A 50 -10.21 8.93 2.86
CA ARG A 50 -11.62 9.16 2.54
C ARG A 50 -12.36 7.83 2.44
N GLY A 51 -13.04 7.43 3.51
CA GLY A 51 -13.73 6.15 3.56
C GLY A 51 -12.74 5.00 3.38
N LEU A 52 -13.03 4.07 2.46
CA LEU A 52 -12.15 2.91 2.18
C LEU A 52 -10.91 3.24 1.34
N ASP A 53 -10.66 4.50 1.00
CA ASP A 53 -9.47 4.92 0.26
C ASP A 53 -8.57 5.77 1.16
N SER A 54 -7.40 5.22 1.50
CA SER A 54 -6.35 5.97 2.20
C SER A 54 -5.12 6.04 1.32
N ARG A 55 -4.51 7.22 1.23
CA ARG A 55 -3.42 7.54 0.31
C ARG A 55 -2.23 8.13 1.05
N LEU A 56 -1.04 7.72 0.64
CA LEU A 56 0.20 8.46 0.87
C LEU A 56 0.19 9.67 -0.06
N VAL A 57 0.39 10.86 0.47
CA VAL A 57 0.29 12.12 -0.26
C VAL A 57 1.62 12.84 -0.21
N PHE A 58 2.23 13.05 -1.35
CA PHE A 58 3.43 13.84 -1.55
C PHE A 58 3.04 15.17 -2.20
N PHE A 59 3.58 16.27 -1.69
CA PHE A 59 3.26 17.61 -2.17
C PHE A 59 4.40 18.57 -1.83
N ASN A 60 4.47 19.70 -2.52
CA ASN A 60 5.60 20.62 -2.41
C ASN A 60 5.33 21.94 -1.73
N ASN A 61 4.13 22.13 -1.18
CA ASN A 61 3.81 23.37 -0.50
C ASN A 61 3.10 23.06 0.82
N ALA A 62 3.81 23.22 1.94
CA ALA A 62 3.27 23.01 3.28
C ALA A 62 2.13 23.97 3.64
N GLU A 63 2.14 25.20 3.11
CA GLU A 63 1.17 26.24 3.45
C GLU A 63 -0.21 25.99 2.81
N TYR A 64 -0.23 25.65 1.52
CA TYR A 64 -1.48 25.31 0.81
C TYR A 64 -1.88 23.83 0.99
N GLY A 65 -0.91 22.98 1.30
CA GLY A 65 -1.09 21.54 1.39
C GLY A 65 -1.27 20.87 0.02
N PRO A 66 -1.69 19.60 0.01
CA PRO A 66 -1.87 18.87 -1.24
C PRO A 66 -3.05 19.41 -2.05
N TYR A 67 -2.83 19.68 -3.33
CA TYR A 67 -3.87 20.17 -4.21
C TYR A 67 -4.86 19.05 -4.56
N ARG A 68 -6.15 19.31 -4.32
CA ARG A 68 -7.24 18.40 -4.63
C ARG A 68 -8.49 19.17 -5.08
N GLY A 69 -8.79 19.13 -6.37
CA GLY A 69 -9.99 19.78 -6.90
C GLY A 69 -9.96 19.95 -8.41
N SER A 70 -10.92 20.67 -8.98
CA SER A 70 -10.85 21.19 -10.34
C SER A 70 -10.47 22.67 -10.29
N ILE A 71 -9.53 23.11 -11.12
CA ILE A 71 -9.33 24.54 -11.34
C ILE A 71 -10.47 25.01 -12.23
N ILE A 72 -11.24 26.01 -11.79
CA ILE A 72 -12.22 26.70 -12.63
C ILE A 72 -11.44 27.72 -13.45
N GLY A 73 -11.25 27.45 -14.74
CA GLY A 73 -10.76 28.45 -15.67
C GLY A 73 -11.87 29.44 -15.99
N LEU A 74 -11.61 30.73 -15.87
CA LEU A 74 -12.50 31.78 -16.35
C LEU A 74 -12.16 32.06 -17.81
N VAL A 75 -13.16 32.11 -18.69
CA VAL A 75 -12.96 32.49 -20.09
C VAL A 75 -13.23 33.99 -20.19
N ASP A 76 -12.23 34.74 -20.64
CA ASP A 76 -12.35 36.18 -20.87
C ASP A 76 -13.10 36.46 -22.20
N ALA A 77 -13.52 37.70 -22.44
CA ALA A 77 -14.33 38.12 -23.58
C ALA A 77 -13.65 37.91 -24.95
N ASP A 78 -12.33 37.75 -24.95
CA ASP A 78 -11.46 37.42 -26.08
C ASP A 78 -11.31 35.90 -26.30
N GLY A 79 -11.92 35.07 -25.44
CA GLY A 79 -11.84 33.61 -25.48
C GLY A 79 -10.62 33.02 -24.77
N SER A 80 -9.80 33.83 -24.10
CA SER A 80 -8.61 33.38 -23.38
C SER A 80 -8.99 32.77 -22.02
N ILE A 81 -8.39 31.63 -21.65
CA ILE A 81 -8.60 30.99 -20.35
C ILE A 81 -7.66 31.63 -19.32
N TYR A 82 -8.22 32.14 -18.23
CA TYR A 82 -7.49 32.72 -17.10
C TYR A 82 -7.70 31.91 -15.81
N PRO A 83 -6.62 31.61 -15.05
CA PRO A 83 -5.21 31.82 -15.43
C PRO A 83 -4.81 30.91 -16.61
N PRO A 84 -3.72 31.20 -17.35
CA PRO A 84 -3.19 30.28 -18.36
C PRO A 84 -2.76 28.98 -17.67
N LEU A 85 -3.52 27.90 -17.87
CA LEU A 85 -3.30 26.61 -17.21
C LEU A 85 -2.60 25.64 -18.17
N GLU A 86 -1.32 25.36 -17.96
CA GLU A 86 -0.71 24.13 -18.46
C GLU A 86 -1.07 22.98 -17.50
N ARG A 87 -2.23 22.36 -17.75
CA ARG A 87 -2.72 21.22 -16.97
C ARG A 87 -2.26 19.93 -17.62
N GLU A 88 -1.35 19.23 -16.96
CA GLU A 88 -1.06 17.84 -17.27
C GLU A 88 -1.83 16.94 -16.29
N GLU A 89 -2.90 16.32 -16.78
CA GLU A 89 -3.58 15.24 -16.04
C GLU A 89 -2.95 13.91 -16.41
N SER A 90 -2.13 13.38 -15.51
CA SER A 90 -1.68 12.00 -15.61
C SER A 90 -2.46 11.16 -14.60
N PHE A 91 -3.14 10.12 -15.08
CA PHE A 91 -3.77 9.02 -14.31
C PHE A 91 -5.17 9.23 -13.67
N GLY A 92 -5.80 10.40 -13.75
CA GLY A 92 -7.21 10.58 -13.31
C GLY A 92 -7.45 10.34 -11.81
N ASP A 93 -8.72 10.43 -11.37
CA ASP A 93 -9.10 10.31 -9.94
C ASP A 93 -9.30 8.84 -9.49
N SER A 94 -9.21 7.90 -10.44
CA SER A 94 -9.45 6.48 -10.27
C SER A 94 -8.15 5.69 -10.48
N TRP A 95 -8.03 4.53 -9.83
CA TRP A 95 -6.88 3.59 -9.93
C TRP A 95 -5.64 3.97 -9.11
N GLY A 96 -5.84 4.61 -7.96
CA GLY A 96 -4.87 4.53 -6.86
C GLY A 96 -3.55 5.27 -7.04
N ILE A 97 -3.29 5.91 -8.18
CA ILE A 97 -2.24 6.92 -8.33
C ILE A 97 -2.91 8.17 -8.88
N TYR A 98 -2.75 9.28 -8.18
CA TYR A 98 -3.21 10.59 -8.60
C TYR A 98 -2.00 11.48 -8.69
N TYR A 99 -1.71 12.02 -9.86
CA TYR A 99 -0.69 13.04 -10.01
C TYR A 99 -1.31 14.30 -10.58
N ARG A 100 -0.91 15.44 -10.01
CA ARG A 100 -1.29 16.74 -10.53
C ARG A 100 -0.14 17.71 -10.42
N HIS A 101 0.06 18.42 -11.51
CA HIS A 101 1.01 19.51 -11.63
C HIS A 101 0.27 20.76 -12.08
N PHE A 102 0.60 21.89 -11.46
CA PHE A 102 0.09 23.19 -11.81
C PHE A 102 1.21 24.22 -11.77
N GLN A 103 1.41 24.92 -12.88
CA GLN A 103 2.35 26.03 -12.95
C GLN A 103 1.58 27.34 -12.82
N CYS A 104 1.81 28.06 -11.72
CA CYS A 104 1.36 29.44 -11.53
C CYS A 104 2.50 30.40 -11.92
N SER A 105 2.19 31.68 -12.16
CA SER A 105 3.16 32.72 -12.57
C SER A 105 4.40 32.78 -11.67
N ASP A 106 4.21 32.56 -10.37
CA ASP A 106 5.25 32.77 -9.35
C ASP A 106 5.65 31.48 -8.61
N SER A 107 4.97 30.36 -8.87
CA SER A 107 5.23 29.10 -8.17
C SER A 107 4.65 27.89 -8.89
N THR A 108 5.34 26.75 -8.80
CA THR A 108 4.81 25.45 -9.21
C THR A 108 4.18 24.74 -8.02
N LEU A 109 2.97 24.21 -8.19
CA LEU A 109 2.31 23.34 -7.22
C LEU A 109 2.19 21.94 -7.82
N TRP A 110 2.62 20.93 -7.09
CA TRP A 110 2.39 19.54 -7.49
C TRP A 110 1.94 18.69 -6.31
N THR A 111 1.20 17.63 -6.64
CA THR A 111 0.70 16.68 -5.66
C THR A 111 0.65 15.30 -6.30
N LEU A 112 1.26 14.33 -5.62
CA LEU A 112 1.23 12.91 -5.95
C LEU A 112 0.56 12.16 -4.80
N MET A 113 -0.54 11.46 -5.07
CA MET A 113 -1.18 10.60 -4.09
C MET A 113 -1.13 9.16 -4.56
N VAL A 114 -0.71 8.25 -3.70
CA VAL A 114 -0.66 6.81 -3.97
C VAL A 114 -1.51 6.08 -2.94
N THR A 115 -2.47 5.28 -3.39
CA THR A 115 -3.34 4.49 -2.53
C THR A 115 -2.53 3.47 -1.75
N LEU A 116 -2.82 3.36 -0.45
CA LEU A 116 -2.19 2.40 0.45
C LEU A 116 -2.64 0.96 0.17
N TRP A 117 -3.69 0.75 -0.64
CA TRP A 117 -4.06 -0.57 -1.12
C TRP A 117 -2.94 -1.26 -1.91
N TYR A 118 -2.13 -0.51 -2.67
CA TYR A 118 -1.01 -1.09 -3.41
C TYR A 118 0.09 -1.67 -2.51
N PRO A 119 0.69 -0.92 -1.57
CA PRO A 119 1.66 -1.51 -0.66
C PRO A 119 1.04 -2.60 0.23
N ILE A 120 -0.22 -2.47 0.67
CA ILE A 120 -0.90 -3.53 1.44
C ILE A 120 -0.98 -4.83 0.63
N ALA A 121 -1.50 -4.77 -0.60
CA ALA A 121 -1.64 -5.94 -1.45
C ALA A 121 -0.27 -6.56 -1.76
N PHE A 122 0.73 -5.73 -2.08
CA PHE A 122 2.08 -6.18 -2.40
C PHE A 122 2.76 -6.88 -1.21
N PHE A 123 2.74 -6.26 -0.02
CA PHE A 123 3.39 -6.81 1.17
C PHE A 123 2.62 -7.96 1.82
N ALA A 124 1.37 -8.20 1.43
CA ALA A 124 0.60 -9.37 1.86
C ALA A 124 1.00 -10.68 1.16
N ILE A 125 1.65 -10.62 -0.01
CA ILE A 125 1.97 -11.81 -0.83
C ILE A 125 2.84 -12.82 -0.06
N MET A 126 3.96 -12.37 0.50
CA MET A 126 4.92 -13.28 1.16
C MET A 126 4.37 -13.92 2.45
N PRO A 127 3.76 -13.16 3.39
CA PRO A 127 3.12 -13.74 4.56
C PRO A 127 2.02 -14.74 4.19
N LEU A 128 1.20 -14.42 3.17
CA LEU A 128 0.14 -15.30 2.71
C LEU A 128 0.69 -16.60 2.11
N ALA A 129 1.71 -16.51 1.25
CA ALA A 129 2.38 -17.68 0.69
C ALA A 129 2.98 -18.56 1.80
N SER A 130 3.62 -17.96 2.81
CA SER A 130 4.17 -18.69 3.96
C SER A 130 3.09 -19.43 4.75
N LEU A 131 1.93 -18.80 4.97
CA LEU A 131 0.80 -19.43 5.65
C LEU A 131 0.25 -20.61 4.85
N VAL A 132 0.06 -20.44 3.54
CA VAL A 132 -0.43 -21.49 2.64
C VAL A 132 0.53 -22.68 2.60
N CYS A 133 1.84 -22.45 2.44
CA CYS A 133 2.85 -23.51 2.46
C CYS A 133 2.88 -24.25 3.81
N SER A 134 2.74 -23.52 4.92
CA SER A 134 2.73 -24.11 6.26
C SER A 134 1.48 -24.97 6.49
N ALA A 135 0.31 -24.53 6.01
CA ALA A 135 -0.94 -25.27 6.09
C ALA A 135 -0.90 -26.55 5.24
N ALA A 136 -0.39 -26.44 4.00
CA ALA A 136 -0.22 -27.60 3.12
C ALA A 136 0.72 -28.65 3.70
N GLY A 137 1.83 -28.24 4.31
CA GLY A 137 2.78 -29.16 4.97
C GLY A 137 2.18 -29.90 6.15
N ARG A 138 1.36 -29.23 6.98
CA ARG A 138 0.66 -29.86 8.12
C ARG A 138 -0.37 -30.90 7.68
N ASN A 139 -1.06 -30.65 6.57
CA ASN A 139 -2.03 -31.61 6.03
C ASN A 139 -1.33 -32.87 5.52
N ALA A 140 -0.17 -32.73 4.87
CA ALA A 140 0.60 -33.87 4.38
C ALA A 140 1.16 -34.76 5.52
N SER A 141 1.64 -34.16 6.62
CA SER A 141 2.13 -34.92 7.77
C SER A 141 1.02 -35.71 8.48
N THR A 142 -0.18 -35.12 8.61
CA THR A 142 -1.33 -35.75 9.25
C THR A 142 -1.81 -36.99 8.47
N VAL A 143 -1.77 -36.93 7.14
CA VAL A 143 -2.13 -38.08 6.27
C VAL A 143 -1.07 -39.19 6.34
N ALA A 144 0.21 -38.84 6.41
CA ALA A 144 1.29 -39.83 6.53
C ALA A 144 1.24 -40.58 7.87
N GLU A 145 0.90 -39.90 8.96
CA GLU A 145 0.76 -40.50 10.29
C GLU A 145 -0.40 -41.51 10.34
N GLN A 146 -1.56 -41.17 9.75
CA GLN A 146 -2.69 -42.12 9.62
C GLN A 146 -2.38 -43.33 8.72
N SER A 147 -1.47 -43.19 7.77
CA SER A 147 -1.08 -44.28 6.86
C SER A 147 -0.06 -45.25 7.48
N GLY A 148 0.69 -44.84 8.49
CA GLY A 148 1.80 -45.61 9.08
C GLY A 148 1.41 -46.54 10.23
N GLU A 149 0.23 -46.37 10.83
CA GLU A 149 -0.13 -47.02 12.10
C GLU A 149 -1.02 -48.28 11.96
N ARG A 150 -0.83 -49.04 10.88
CA ARG A 150 -1.36 -50.42 10.75
C ARG A 150 -0.23 -51.41 10.46
N GLU A 151 0.72 -51.53 11.39
CA GLU A 151 1.31 -52.85 11.56
C GLU A 151 0.28 -53.73 12.27
N PRO A 152 -0.19 -54.83 11.66
CA PRO A 152 -1.08 -55.76 12.34
C PRO A 152 -0.32 -56.32 13.55
N PRO A 153 -0.98 -56.51 14.71
CA PRO A 153 -0.35 -57.16 15.85
C PRO A 153 0.02 -58.58 15.41
N ILE A 154 1.29 -58.79 15.08
CA ILE A 154 1.84 -60.11 14.84
C ILE A 154 1.73 -60.83 16.17
N ALA A 155 0.70 -61.66 16.26
CA ALA A 155 0.47 -62.59 17.33
C ALA A 155 1.73 -63.46 17.45
N ARG A 156 2.61 -63.11 18.41
CA ARG A 156 3.57 -64.03 19.00
C ARG A 156 2.78 -65.10 19.73
N ILE A 157 2.26 -66.07 18.99
CA ILE A 157 1.79 -67.32 19.56
C ILE A 157 3.04 -68.12 19.89
N LEU A 158 3.23 -68.26 21.20
CA LEU A 158 4.24 -69.04 21.89
C LEU A 158 4.38 -70.45 21.28
N LYS A 159 5.62 -70.81 20.91
CA LYS A 159 6.02 -72.22 20.87
C LYS A 159 6.29 -72.66 22.30
N SER A 160 5.44 -73.56 22.80
CA SER A 160 5.74 -74.48 23.90
C SER A 160 5.93 -75.88 23.32
#